data_AF-A0A3N0CC44-F1
#
_entry.id   AF-A0A3N0CC44-F1
#
_cell.length_a   1.000
_cell.length_b   1.000
_cell.length_c   1.000
_cell.angle_alpha   90.00
_cell.angle_beta   90.00
_cell.angle_gamma   90.00
#
_symmetry.space_group_name_H-M   'P 1'
#
loop_
_entity.id
_entity.type
_entity.pdbx_description
1 polymer ?
#
loop_
_entity_poly.entity_id
_entity_poly.type
_entity_poly.pdbx_seq_one_letter_code
_entity_poly.pdbx_strand_id
1 'polypeptide(L)'
;MASKRPGRSHFVSLKDLRIASGKKQTEICDFVTQYLDLPLGDRFTEGSLSLIENGKRGASQKYLTAIAAAYGLPAGAINSDYEPQDRRVRGEVA
;
A
#
# COMPACT_ATOMS: atom_id res chain seq x y z
N MET A 1 -3.43 37.30 -1.69
CA MET A 1 -3.08 35.97 -2.23
C MET A 1 -4.34 35.11 -2.20
N ALA A 2 -4.89 34.71 -3.35
CA ALA A 2 -6.10 33.89 -3.39
C ALA A 2 -5.77 32.46 -2.93
N SER A 3 -6.40 32.01 -1.83
CA SER A 3 -6.33 30.63 -1.38
C SER A 3 -6.99 29.74 -2.42
N LYS A 4 -6.21 28.85 -3.05
CA LYS A 4 -6.71 27.86 -4.01
C LYS A 4 -7.64 26.93 -3.24
N ARG A 5 -8.96 27.01 -3.49
CA ARG A 5 -9.94 26.09 -2.89
C ARG A 5 -9.48 24.65 -3.20
N PRO A 6 -9.35 23.76 -2.20
CA PRO A 6 -8.95 22.40 -2.45
C PRO A 6 -9.98 21.77 -3.38
N GLY A 7 -9.54 21.32 -4.57
CA GLY A 7 -10.39 20.57 -5.48
C GLY A 7 -10.87 19.29 -4.79
N ARG A 8 -12.11 18.87 -5.06
CA ARG A 8 -12.60 17.57 -4.57
C ARG A 8 -11.68 16.47 -5.12
N SER A 9 -10.95 15.80 -4.23
CA SER A 9 -10.15 14.63 -4.61
C SER A 9 -11.09 13.45 -4.80
N HIS A 10 -11.05 12.83 -5.97
CA HIS A 10 -11.73 11.57 -6.23
C HIS A 10 -10.76 10.43 -5.91
N PHE A 11 -11.24 9.42 -5.18
CA PHE A 11 -10.43 8.28 -4.76
C PHE A 11 -10.94 7.00 -5.41
N VAL A 12 -10.02 6.13 -5.81
CA VAL A 12 -10.28 4.76 -6.27
C VAL A 12 -9.62 3.82 -5.27
N SER A 13 -10.33 2.80 -4.81
CA SER A 13 -9.73 1.82 -3.90
C SER A 13 -8.67 0.98 -4.63
N LEU A 14 -7.67 0.49 -3.91
CA LEU A 14 -6.67 -0.42 -4.51
C LEU A 14 -7.30 -1.71 -5.05
N LYS A 15 -8.39 -2.15 -4.43
CA LYS A 15 -9.18 -3.29 -4.91
C LYS A 15 -9.80 -3.00 -6.28
N ASP A 16 -10.43 -1.84 -6.44
CA ASP A 16 -11.07 -1.46 -7.70
C ASP A 16 -10.03 -1.25 -8.80
N LEU A 17 -8.89 -0.63 -8.48
CA LEU A 17 -7.76 -0.53 -9.40
C LEU A 17 -7.29 -1.92 -9.86
N ARG A 18 -7.16 -2.89 -8.93
CA ARG A 18 -6.77 -4.26 -9.27
C ARG A 18 -7.76 -4.91 -10.23
N ILE A 19 -9.05 -4.82 -9.92
CA ILE A 19 -10.13 -5.41 -10.73
C ILE A 19 -10.14 -4.77 -12.12
N ALA A 20 -10.08 -3.44 -12.20
CA ALA A 20 -10.04 -2.71 -13.46
C ALA A 20 -8.78 -3.02 -14.29
N SER A 21 -7.66 -3.32 -13.63
CA SER A 21 -6.41 -3.73 -14.29
C SER A 21 -6.39 -5.21 -14.71
N GLY A 22 -7.41 -6.00 -14.38
CA GLY A 22 -7.48 -7.43 -14.69
C GLY A 22 -6.46 -8.30 -13.96
N LYS A 23 -5.83 -7.79 -12.88
CA LYS A 23 -4.77 -8.50 -12.14
C LYS A 23 -5.32 -9.35 -10.99
N LYS A 24 -4.72 -10.50 -10.75
CA LYS A 24 -4.99 -11.34 -9.57
C LYS A 24 -4.16 -10.87 -8.38
N GLN A 25 -4.63 -11.14 -7.15
CA GLN A 25 -3.85 -10.82 -5.94
C GLN A 25 -2.50 -11.56 -5.94
N THR A 26 -2.48 -12.82 -6.36
CA THR A 26 -1.26 -13.63 -6.55
C THR A 26 -0.21 -12.92 -7.40
N GLU A 27 -0.60 -12.35 -8.55
CA GLU A 27 0.31 -11.70 -9.48
C GLU A 27 0.95 -10.44 -8.87
N ILE A 28 0.16 -9.66 -8.13
CA ILE A 28 0.68 -8.51 -7.39
C ILE A 28 1.64 -8.97 -6.28
N CYS A 29 1.27 -10.02 -5.55
CA CYS A 29 2.08 -10.58 -4.48
C CYS A 29 3.43 -11.10 -4.96
N ASP A 30 3.44 -11.82 -6.07
CA ASP A 30 4.66 -12.33 -6.70
C ASP A 30 5.53 -11.18 -7.22
N PHE A 31 4.92 -10.20 -7.89
CA PHE A 31 5.63 -9.01 -8.35
C PHE A 31 6.28 -8.25 -7.19
N VAL A 32 5.53 -7.96 -6.12
CA VAL A 32 6.03 -7.21 -4.96
C VAL A 32 7.15 -7.98 -4.25
N THR A 33 7.01 -9.30 -4.12
CA THR A 33 8.03 -10.17 -3.53
C THR A 33 9.34 -10.09 -4.33
N GLN A 34 9.25 -10.17 -5.67
CA GLN A 34 10.41 -10.05 -6.56
C GLN A 34 10.99 -8.62 -6.56
N TYR A 35 10.12 -7.61 -6.66
CA TYR A 35 10.51 -6.20 -6.74
C TYR A 35 11.26 -5.73 -5.48
N LEU A 36 10.91 -6.27 -4.31
CA LEU A 36 11.54 -5.94 -3.05
C LEU A 36 12.66 -6.91 -2.64
N ASP A 37 12.98 -7.89 -3.50
CA ASP A 37 13.96 -8.95 -3.26
C ASP A 37 13.78 -9.62 -1.89
N LEU A 38 12.53 -10.02 -1.59
CA LEU A 38 12.21 -10.61 -0.29
C LEU A 38 12.70 -12.07 -0.25
N PRO A 39 13.27 -12.52 0.89
CA PRO A 39 13.64 -13.91 1.06
C PRO A 39 12.40 -14.82 1.00
N LEU A 40 12.61 -16.08 0.64
CA LEU A 40 11.54 -17.09 0.48
C LEU A 40 10.60 -17.21 1.69
N GLY A 41 11.06 -16.89 2.90
CA GLY A 41 10.26 -16.91 4.13
C GLY A 41 9.39 -15.67 4.36
N ASP A 42 9.69 -14.53 3.73
CA ASP A 42 9.05 -13.24 4.00
C ASP A 42 8.25 -12.72 2.79
N ARG A 43 7.66 -13.64 2.02
CA ARG A 43 6.88 -13.28 0.83
C ARG A 43 5.72 -12.34 1.18
N PHE A 44 5.44 -11.42 0.26
CA PHE A 44 4.24 -10.60 0.36
C PHE A 44 3.01 -11.46 0.05
N THR A 45 2.07 -11.55 1.00
CA THR A 45 0.96 -12.52 0.92
C THR A 45 -0.35 -11.91 0.46
N GLU A 46 -1.22 -12.73 -0.15
CA GLU A 46 -2.57 -12.31 -0.57
C GLU A 46 -3.41 -11.82 0.60
N GLY A 47 -3.27 -12.45 1.78
CA GLY A 47 -3.93 -11.99 3.00
C GLY A 47 -3.50 -10.57 3.40
N SER A 48 -2.20 -10.25 3.29
CA SER A 48 -1.70 -8.90 3.55
C SER A 48 -2.22 -7.91 2.52
N LEU A 49 -2.17 -8.26 1.24
CA LEU A 49 -2.71 -7.41 0.16
C LEU A 49 -4.22 -7.18 0.33
N SER A 50 -4.98 -8.20 0.70
CA SER A 50 -6.42 -8.11 0.95
C SER A 50 -6.75 -7.15 2.11
N LEU A 51 -5.98 -7.19 3.20
CA LEU A 51 -6.16 -6.23 4.30
C LEU A 51 -5.87 -4.79 3.86
N ILE A 52 -4.85 -4.59 3.01
CA ILE A 52 -4.50 -3.29 2.43
C ILE A 52 -5.61 -2.81 1.48
N GLU A 53 -6.06 -3.67 0.57
CA GLU A 53 -7.12 -3.39 -0.40
C GLU A 53 -8.45 -2.97 0.24
N ASN A 54 -8.77 -3.57 1.39
CA ASN A 54 -10.00 -3.26 2.13
C ASN A 54 -9.78 -2.17 3.20
N GLY A 55 -8.62 -1.51 3.24
CA GLY A 55 -8.33 -0.44 4.20
C GLY A 55 -8.24 -0.89 5.67
N LYS A 56 -8.17 -2.21 5.93
CA LYS A 56 -8.05 -2.78 7.28
C LYS A 56 -6.63 -2.68 7.85
N ARG A 57 -5.64 -2.45 6.99
CA ARG A 57 -4.23 -2.29 7.34
C ARG A 57 -3.58 -1.36 6.34
N GLY A 58 -2.68 -0.48 6.78
CA GLY A 58 -1.81 0.22 5.84
C GLY A 58 -0.57 -0.57 5.45
N ALA A 59 0.26 0.07 4.64
CA ALA A 59 1.54 -0.48 4.22
C ALA A 59 2.62 0.60 4.34
N SER A 60 3.87 0.20 4.52
CA SER A 60 4.96 1.16 4.51
C SER A 60 5.16 1.73 3.10
N GLN A 61 5.80 2.89 3.00
CA GLN A 61 6.10 3.53 1.71
C GLN A 61 6.85 2.60 0.75
N LYS A 62 7.74 1.73 1.27
CA LYS A 62 8.45 0.70 0.48
C LYS A 62 7.46 -0.23 -0.23
N TYR A 63 6.45 -0.72 0.47
CA TYR A 63 5.42 -1.59 -0.11
C TYR A 63 4.47 -0.83 -1.03
N LEU A 64 4.06 0.39 -0.69
CA LEU A 64 3.21 1.20 -1.56
C LEU A 64 3.89 1.51 -2.91
N THR A 65 5.19 1.79 -2.89
CA THR A 65 5.99 1.97 -4.11
C THR A 65 6.05 0.70 -4.95
N ALA A 66 6.25 -0.47 -4.33
CA ALA A 66 6.26 -1.75 -5.05
C ALA A 66 4.90 -2.09 -5.66
N ILE A 67 3.80 -1.83 -4.93
CA ILE A 67 2.43 -2.01 -5.43
C ILE A 67 2.18 -1.04 -6.60
N ALA A 68 2.62 0.21 -6.50
CA ALA A 68 2.49 1.18 -7.60
C ALA A 68 3.21 0.71 -8.86
N ALA A 69 4.43 0.18 -8.70
CA ALA A 69 5.20 -0.41 -9.79
C ALA A 69 4.47 -1.61 -10.44
N ALA A 70 3.77 -2.44 -9.67
CA ALA A 70 2.98 -3.57 -10.19
C ALA A 70 1.84 -3.14 -11.14
N TYR A 71 1.37 -1.89 -11.00
CA TYR A 71 0.37 -1.25 -11.86
C TYR A 71 0.98 -0.31 -12.92
N GLY A 72 2.31 -0.18 -13.00
CA GLY A 72 2.97 0.77 -13.90
C GLY A 72 2.74 2.24 -13.51
N LEU A 73 2.44 2.51 -12.25
CA LEU A 73 2.22 3.87 -11.73
C LEU A 73 3.53 4.46 -11.18
N PRO A 74 3.68 5.79 -11.19
CA PRO A 74 4.84 6.44 -10.58
C PRO A 74 4.84 6.25 -9.05
N ALA A 75 6.03 6.30 -8.45
CA ALA A 75 6.16 6.28 -6.99
C ALA A 75 5.36 7.43 -6.37
N GLY A 76 4.61 7.15 -5.30
CA GLY A 76 3.72 8.12 -4.65
C GLY A 76 2.36 8.31 -5.32
N ALA A 77 2.06 7.60 -6.41
CA ALA A 77 0.70 7.60 -6.98
C ALA A 77 -0.31 6.88 -6.07
N ILE A 78 0.16 5.87 -5.35
CA ILE A 78 -0.64 5.17 -4.33
C ILE A 78 -0.28 5.78 -2.99
N ASN A 79 -1.24 6.49 -2.42
CA ASN A 79 -1.16 7.02 -1.07
C ASN A 79 -1.97 6.15 -0.13
N SER A 80 -1.53 6.12 1.13
CA SER A 80 -2.30 5.57 2.23
C SER A 80 -2.34 6.63 3.31
N ASP A 81 -3.52 6.90 3.84
CA ASP A 81 -3.67 7.74 5.04
C ASP A 81 -3.25 7.00 6.32
N TYR A 82 -2.55 5.86 6.17
CA TYR A 82 -2.01 5.10 7.28
C TYR A 82 -0.75 5.78 7.84
N GLU A 83 -0.93 6.39 8.99
CA GLU A 83 0.17 6.77 9.87
C GLU A 83 0.61 5.52 10.68
N PRO A 84 1.88 5.10 10.62
CA PRO A 84 2.39 4.08 11.53
C PRO A 84 2.16 4.53 12.98
N GLN A 85 1.40 3.76 13.76
CA GLN A 85 1.32 4.00 15.19
C GLN A 85 2.72 3.86 15.79
N ASP A 86 3.26 4.96 16.31
CA ASP A 86 4.57 5.00 16.94
C ASP A 86 4.58 4.00 18.11
N ARG A 87 5.34 2.91 17.99
CA ARG A 87 5.35 1.81 18.95
C ARG A 87 6.22 2.14 20.17
N ARG A 88 6.17 3.38 20.65
CA ARG A 88 6.86 3.87 21.86
C ARG A 88 5.87 4.29 22.95
N VAL A 89 4.94 3.42 23.30
CA VAL A 89 4.33 3.43 24.65
C VAL A 89 4.17 1.98 25.11
N ARG A 90 5.27 1.35 25.52
CA ARG A 90 5.20 0.18 26.40
C ARG A 90 6.42 0.12 27.30
N GLY A 91 6.26 0.75 28.47
CA GLY A 91 6.83 0.28 29.74
C GLY A 91 8.27 0.69 30.04
N GLU A 92 8.48 1.96 30.36
CA GLU A 92 9.41 2.28 31.44
C GLU A 92 8.71 1.88 32.74
N VAL A 93 9.02 0.68 33.25
CA VAL A 93 8.67 0.27 34.60
C VAL A 93 9.81 0.71 35.50
N ALA A 94 9.54 1.77 36.28
CA ALA A 94 10.34 2.16 37.43
C ALA A 94 10.27 1.10 38.54
#